data_AF-A0A831X853-F1
#
_entry.id   AF-A0A831X853-F1
#
_cell.length_a   1.000
_cell.length_b   1.000
_cell.length_c   1.000
_cell.angle_alpha   90.00
_cell.angle_beta   90.00
_cell.angle_gamma   90.00
#
_symmetry.space_group_name_H-M   'P 1'
#
loop_
_entity.id
_entity.type
_entity.pdbx_description
1 polymer ?
#
loop_
_entity_poly.entity_id
_entity_poly.type
_entity_poly.pdbx_seq_one_letter_code
_entity_poly.pdbx_strand_id
1 'polypeptide(L)'
;MELTQEDIQEILRILEHSSFDELYLETPHLKLIVRRGTGSPQRPGEPPTRIPESAGPSGESAPPSPPAETYSGGGGEAVQPAEADRAARVEPFEKQAAGSSPDIVPDGSVPIAAPLRGIFYRAPRPGAEPFVDTGSPVEPETVVGIIEVMKLMHSITAGVRGTIVDRCVEDGQAVEEGQPLFWVLPARLGGSE
;
A
#
# COMPACT_ATOMS: atom_id res chain seq x y z
N MET A 1 24.16 -7.13 24.11
CA MET A 1 23.94 -8.52 24.56
C MET A 1 24.14 -9.37 23.32
N GLU A 2 25.22 -10.15 23.27
CA GLU A 2 25.52 -11.01 22.13
C GLU A 2 24.66 -12.27 22.24
N LEU A 3 23.90 -12.63 21.19
CA LEU A 3 23.16 -13.89 21.17
C LEU A 3 24.17 -15.04 21.15
N THR A 4 24.11 -15.90 22.16
CA THR A 4 24.96 -17.07 22.26
C THR A 4 24.34 -18.25 21.50
N GLN A 5 25.11 -19.31 21.31
CA GLN A 5 24.64 -20.52 20.65
C GLN A 5 23.48 -21.20 21.41
N GLU A 6 23.42 -21.01 22.73
CA GLU A 6 22.35 -21.50 23.59
C GLU A 6 21.05 -20.74 23.34
N ASP A 7 21.12 -19.41 23.19
CA ASP A 7 19.96 -18.57 22.86
C ASP A 7 19.35 -18.97 21.50
N ILE A 8 20.18 -19.28 20.51
CA ILE A 8 19.72 -19.74 19.18
C ILE A 8 19.00 -21.08 19.29
N GLN A 9 19.53 -22.02 20.09
CA GLN A 9 18.87 -23.33 20.29
C GLN A 9 17.55 -23.20 21.05
N GLU A 10 17.47 -22.26 21.99
CA GLU A 10 16.23 -21.97 22.71
C GLU A 10 15.17 -21.35 21.78
N ILE A 11 15.56 -20.40 20.93
CA ILE A 11 14.68 -19.83 19.89
C ILE A 11 14.16 -20.93 18.95
N LEU A 12 15.02 -21.85 18.52
CA LEU A 12 14.63 -22.98 17.65
C LEU A 12 13.66 -23.94 18.36
N ARG A 13 13.86 -24.24 19.65
CA ARG A 13 12.91 -25.05 20.44
C ARG A 13 11.56 -24.37 20.59
N ILE A 14 11.56 -23.06 20.86
CA ILE A 14 10.35 -22.26 21.00
C ILE A 14 9.60 -22.23 19.67
N LEU A 15 10.30 -22.12 18.53
CA LEU A 15 9.72 -22.21 17.21
C LEU A 15 9.10 -23.58 16.91
N GLU A 16 9.67 -24.67 17.41
CA GLU A 16 9.12 -26.02 17.21
C GLU A 16 7.82 -26.25 17.99
N HIS A 17 7.65 -25.60 19.14
CA HIS A 17 6.44 -25.68 19.97
C HIS A 17 5.42 -24.57 19.67
N SER A 18 5.77 -23.60 18.82
CA SER A 18 4.91 -22.47 18.47
C SER A 18 4.40 -22.59 17.03
N SER A 19 3.17 -22.15 16.79
CA SER A 19 2.49 -22.31 15.49
C SER A 19 2.81 -21.19 14.49
N PHE A 20 4.01 -20.59 14.53
CA PHE A 20 4.38 -19.48 13.63
C PHE A 20 5.21 -20.00 12.45
N ASP A 21 4.83 -19.64 11.22
CA ASP A 21 5.53 -20.08 10.00
C ASP A 21 6.77 -19.23 9.65
N GLU A 22 6.88 -18.04 10.24
CA GLU A 22 7.99 -17.10 10.04
C GLU A 22 8.29 -16.30 11.32
N LEU A 23 9.58 -16.19 11.67
CA LEU A 23 10.10 -15.37 12.77
C LEU A 23 11.08 -14.34 12.22
N TYR A 24 10.77 -13.07 12.49
CA TYR A 24 11.64 -11.95 12.19
C TYR A 24 12.17 -11.35 13.49
N LEU A 25 13.47 -11.39 13.69
CA LEU A 25 14.13 -10.77 14.84
C LEU A 25 15.20 -9.79 14.34
N GLU A 26 15.00 -8.50 14.62
CA GLU A 26 15.95 -7.44 14.29
C GLU A 26 16.48 -6.80 15.58
N THR A 27 17.80 -6.81 15.71
CA THR A 27 18.54 -6.16 16.79
C THR A 27 19.64 -5.28 16.16
N PRO A 28 20.24 -4.34 16.90
CA PRO A 28 21.21 -3.37 16.35
C PRO A 28 22.45 -4.00 15.68
N HIS A 29 22.73 -5.27 15.95
CA HIS A 29 23.89 -6.00 15.46
C HIS A 29 23.55 -7.30 14.72
N LEU A 30 22.27 -7.68 14.64
CA LEU A 30 21.85 -8.95 14.07
C LEU A 30 20.41 -8.87 13.53
N LYS A 31 20.24 -9.30 12.28
CA LYS A 31 18.94 -9.56 11.66
C LYS A 31 18.81 -11.06 11.41
N LEU A 32 17.83 -11.69 12.05
CA LEU A 32 17.56 -13.12 11.97
C LEU A 32 16.16 -13.33 11.36
N ILE A 33 16.11 -14.06 10.25
CA ILE A 33 14.88 -14.44 9.56
C ILE A 33 14.82 -15.97 9.58
N VAL A 34 13.84 -16.54 10.28
CA VAL A 34 13.64 -17.99 10.37
C VAL A 34 12.29 -18.32 9.75
N ARG A 35 12.29 -19.08 8.66
CA ARG A 35 11.06 -19.50 7.95
C ARG A 35 11.00 -21.02 7.92
N ARG A 36 9.87 -21.59 8.33
CA ARG A 36 9.67 -23.05 8.28
C ARG A 36 9.04 -23.43 6.94
N GLY A 37 9.85 -24.00 6.05
CA GLY A 37 9.36 -24.49 4.75
C GLY A 37 10.29 -25.51 4.13
N THR A 38 9.75 -26.68 3.79
CA THR A 38 10.34 -27.61 2.80
C THR A 38 10.14 -27.01 1.41
N GLY A 39 10.94 -26.02 1.07
CA GLY A 39 10.84 -25.32 -0.21
C GLY A 39 12.19 -24.78 -0.62
N SER A 40 12.69 -25.26 -1.75
CA SER A 40 13.97 -24.89 -2.35
C SER A 40 14.15 -23.37 -2.38
N PRO A 41 15.33 -22.82 -2.03
CA PRO A 41 15.58 -21.39 -2.16
C PRO A 41 15.58 -21.01 -3.64
N GLN A 42 14.52 -20.35 -4.10
CA GLN A 42 14.48 -19.78 -5.44
C GLN A 42 15.39 -18.54 -5.44
N ARG A 43 16.42 -18.60 -6.27
CA ARG A 43 17.51 -17.61 -6.34
C ARG A 43 16.98 -16.32 -6.98
N PRO A 44 17.29 -15.13 -6.46
CA PRO A 44 16.98 -13.88 -7.15
C PRO A 44 17.84 -13.79 -8.42
N GLY A 45 17.22 -13.77 -9.61
CA GLY A 45 17.94 -13.50 -10.86
C GLY A 45 17.47 -14.17 -12.15
N GLU A 46 16.39 -14.95 -12.16
CA GLU A 46 15.92 -15.59 -13.40
C GLU A 46 14.96 -14.67 -14.18
N PRO A 47 15.30 -14.26 -15.42
CA PRO A 47 14.40 -13.46 -16.25
C PRO A 47 13.22 -14.31 -16.72
N PRO A 48 12.01 -13.73 -16.89
CA PRO A 48 10.87 -14.46 -17.37
C PRO A 48 11.14 -14.99 -18.79
N THR A 49 10.98 -16.31 -18.93
CA THR A 49 11.05 -17.01 -20.21
C THR A 49 9.97 -16.46 -21.15
N ARG A 50 10.40 -16.11 -22.37
CA ARG A 50 9.56 -15.60 -23.45
C ARG A 50 8.35 -16.50 -23.70
N ILE A 51 7.19 -15.88 -23.80
CA ILE A 51 6.05 -16.42 -24.56
C ILE A 51 6.45 -16.54 -26.05
N PRO A 52 6.20 -17.68 -26.71
CA PRO A 52 6.36 -17.78 -28.16
C PRO A 52 5.20 -17.06 -28.86
N GLU A 53 5.53 -15.95 -29.51
CA GLU A 53 4.72 -15.30 -30.54
C GLU A 53 4.64 -16.21 -31.77
N SER A 54 3.43 -16.56 -32.18
CA SER A 54 3.16 -17.31 -33.42
C SER A 54 2.37 -16.43 -34.39
N ALA A 55 2.96 -16.27 -35.59
CA ALA A 55 2.42 -15.80 -36.87
C ALA A 55 0.97 -16.24 -37.16
N GLY A 56 0.12 -15.59 -37.98
CA GLY A 56 0.13 -14.50 -39.00
C GLY A 56 -1.25 -14.59 -39.73
N PRO A 57 -1.49 -14.17 -40.99
CA PRO A 57 -1.07 -12.98 -41.74
C PRO A 57 -2.23 -12.27 -42.53
N SER A 58 -1.89 -11.15 -43.20
CA SER A 58 -2.42 -10.64 -44.49
C SER A 58 -3.71 -9.78 -44.58
N GLY A 59 -3.56 -8.67 -45.32
CA GLY A 59 -4.63 -7.90 -45.97
C GLY A 59 -4.43 -6.38 -45.86
N GLU A 60 -3.46 -5.79 -46.56
CA GLU A 60 -3.64 -5.15 -47.89
C GLU A 60 -4.49 -3.86 -47.86
N SER A 61 -3.82 -2.69 -47.89
CA SER A 61 -3.90 -1.68 -48.96
C SER A 61 -3.46 -0.29 -48.48
N ALA A 62 -2.48 0.27 -49.21
CA ALA A 62 -2.01 1.65 -49.11
C ALA A 62 -2.66 2.53 -50.23
N PRO A 63 -2.44 3.88 -50.24
CA PRO A 63 -3.38 4.96 -50.66
C PRO A 63 -3.12 5.46 -52.14
N PRO A 64 -3.47 6.70 -52.64
CA PRO A 64 -4.07 7.93 -52.05
C PRO A 64 -5.07 8.77 -52.92
N SER A 65 -5.69 9.82 -52.33
CA SER A 65 -5.71 11.24 -52.83
C SER A 65 -6.95 12.07 -52.38
N PRO A 66 -6.85 13.42 -52.33
CA PRO A 66 -7.80 14.34 -51.66
C PRO A 66 -8.85 14.96 -52.63
N PRO A 67 -9.74 15.83 -52.11
CA PRO A 67 -9.56 17.25 -52.45
C PRO A 67 -9.78 18.22 -51.29
N ALA A 68 -9.17 19.39 -51.46
CA ALA A 68 -9.35 20.59 -50.66
C ALA A 68 -10.66 21.30 -51.03
N GLU A 69 -11.37 21.83 -50.04
CA GLU A 69 -12.13 23.07 -50.24
C GLU A 69 -11.89 24.04 -49.08
N THR A 70 -11.34 25.16 -49.50
CA THR A 70 -11.19 26.45 -48.84
C THR A 70 -12.53 26.98 -48.36
N TYR A 71 -12.60 27.46 -47.11
CA TYR A 71 -13.36 28.67 -46.84
C TYR A 71 -12.64 29.55 -45.82
N SER A 72 -12.36 30.77 -46.26
CA SER A 72 -11.76 31.90 -45.56
C SER A 72 -12.78 32.64 -44.69
N GLY A 73 -12.25 33.34 -43.69
CA GLY A 73 -12.90 34.44 -42.96
C GLY A 73 -12.99 34.11 -41.47
N GLY A 74 -12.09 34.56 -40.59
CA GLY A 74 -11.76 35.97 -40.31
C GLY A 74 -12.71 36.45 -39.20
N GLY A 75 -12.31 36.94 -38.03
CA GLY A 75 -11.03 37.22 -37.40
C GLY A 75 -11.29 37.62 -35.95
N GLY A 76 -10.23 38.06 -35.26
CA GLY A 76 -10.27 38.56 -33.87
C GLY A 76 -10.00 37.44 -32.86
N GLU A 77 -9.17 37.59 -31.84
CA GLU A 77 -8.45 38.74 -31.32
C GLU A 77 -7.36 38.17 -30.39
N ALA A 78 -6.26 38.90 -30.26
CA ALA A 78 -5.10 38.50 -29.49
C ALA A 78 -5.37 38.49 -27.99
N VAL A 79 -4.84 37.49 -27.28
CA VAL A 79 -4.17 37.70 -26.00
C VAL A 79 -3.04 36.68 -25.82
N GLN A 80 -1.93 37.22 -25.34
CA GLN A 80 -0.59 36.65 -25.16
C GLN A 80 -0.48 35.67 -23.96
N PRO A 81 0.67 34.98 -23.81
CA PRO A 81 0.84 33.84 -22.92
C PRO A 81 1.07 34.26 -21.47
N ALA A 82 0.69 33.40 -20.53
CA ALA A 82 1.09 33.49 -19.13
C ALA A 82 1.80 32.19 -18.72
N GLU A 83 3.13 32.25 -18.72
CA GLU A 83 3.95 31.56 -17.73
C GLU A 83 3.53 32.05 -16.33
N ALA A 84 3.26 31.13 -15.40
CA ALA A 84 3.62 31.26 -14.00
C ALA A 84 3.27 29.96 -13.27
N ASP A 85 4.30 29.15 -13.05
CA ASP A 85 4.68 28.76 -11.69
C ASP A 85 3.56 28.32 -10.74
N ARG A 86 3.31 27.01 -10.68
CA ARG A 86 3.01 26.35 -9.40
C ARG A 86 3.81 25.05 -9.29
N ALA A 87 5.12 25.22 -9.19
CA ALA A 87 5.90 24.40 -8.28
C ALA A 87 5.39 24.70 -6.86
N ALA A 88 4.39 23.97 -6.39
CA ALA A 88 4.02 23.95 -4.98
C ALA A 88 5.10 23.18 -4.22
N ARG A 89 6.19 23.91 -3.98
CA ARG A 89 6.93 23.99 -2.73
C ARG A 89 6.54 22.93 -1.70
N VAL A 90 7.50 22.02 -1.47
CA VAL A 90 7.69 21.30 -0.23
C VAL A 90 7.74 22.30 0.94
N GLU A 91 6.62 22.42 1.66
CA GLU A 91 6.60 23.10 2.94
C GLU A 91 7.12 22.14 4.02
N PRO A 92 7.99 22.62 4.93
CA PRO A 92 8.70 21.81 5.89
C PRO A 92 7.78 21.16 6.92
N PHE A 93 8.18 19.94 7.28
CA PHE A 93 7.71 19.15 8.41
C PHE A 93 7.81 19.93 9.72
N GLU A 94 6.78 20.71 10.06
CA GLU A 94 6.61 21.27 11.40
C GLU A 94 5.13 21.29 11.82
N LYS A 95 4.84 20.44 12.83
CA LYS A 95 3.67 20.46 13.71
C LYS A 95 2.29 20.51 13.07
N GLN A 96 1.79 19.33 12.71
CA GLN A 96 0.37 19.02 12.93
C GLN A 96 0.26 17.88 13.95
N ALA A 97 0.54 18.23 15.21
CA ALA A 97 0.07 17.46 16.35
C ALA A 97 -1.42 17.78 16.54
N ALA A 98 -2.26 17.09 15.78
CA ALA A 98 -3.68 16.95 16.03
C ALA A 98 -4.15 15.69 15.30
N GLY A 99 -3.62 14.53 15.71
CA GLY A 99 -4.33 13.29 15.48
C GLY A 99 -5.66 13.44 16.21
N SER A 100 -6.76 13.52 15.45
CA SER A 100 -8.11 13.43 16.00
C SER A 100 -8.15 12.20 16.89
N SER A 101 -8.24 12.44 18.20
CA SER A 101 -8.61 11.37 19.10
C SER A 101 -10.03 10.95 18.68
N PRO A 102 -10.29 9.64 18.51
CA PRO A 102 -11.61 9.19 18.08
C PRO A 102 -12.62 9.62 19.14
N ASP A 103 -13.56 10.48 18.76
CA ASP A 103 -14.62 10.99 19.64
C ASP A 103 -15.57 9.84 20.06
N ILE A 104 -15.56 8.72 19.32
CA ILE A 104 -16.35 7.53 19.63
C ILE A 104 -15.61 6.30 19.08
N VAL A 105 -14.92 5.53 19.92
CA VAL A 105 -14.51 4.15 19.57
C VAL A 105 -15.63 3.24 20.05
N PRO A 106 -16.40 2.60 19.14
CA PRO A 106 -17.44 1.66 19.56
C PRO A 106 -16.85 0.54 20.40
N ASP A 107 -17.50 0.19 21.52
CA ASP A 107 -17.12 -0.95 22.36
C ASP A 107 -16.98 -2.23 21.50
N GLY A 108 -15.79 -2.85 21.54
CA GLY A 108 -15.46 -4.06 20.77
C GLY A 108 -14.78 -3.83 19.42
N SER A 109 -14.41 -2.59 19.08
CA SER A 109 -13.62 -2.29 17.88
C SER A 109 -12.16 -2.73 18.01
N VAL A 110 -11.56 -3.22 16.93
CA VAL A 110 -10.16 -3.61 16.84
C VAL A 110 -9.41 -2.60 15.95
N PRO A 111 -8.22 -2.11 16.34
CA PRO A 111 -7.47 -1.17 15.53
C PRO A 111 -6.69 -1.89 14.42
N ILE A 112 -6.72 -1.34 13.21
CA ILE A 112 -5.71 -1.63 12.18
C ILE A 112 -4.58 -0.63 12.38
N ALA A 113 -3.43 -1.10 12.86
CA ALA A 113 -2.28 -0.26 13.16
C ALA A 113 -1.28 -0.20 11.99
N ALA A 114 -0.52 0.89 11.92
CA ALA A 114 0.58 1.05 10.99
C ALA A 114 1.73 0.09 11.37
N PRO A 115 2.13 -0.85 10.48
CA PRO A 115 3.23 -1.77 10.76
C PRO A 115 4.61 -1.10 10.63
N LEU A 116 4.68 0.07 10.00
CA LEU A 116 5.90 0.81 9.72
C LEU A 116 5.65 2.31 9.89
N ARG A 117 6.68 3.05 10.29
CA ARG A 117 6.68 4.53 10.26
C ARG A 117 6.80 5.02 8.81
N GLY A 118 5.95 5.97 8.41
CA GLY A 118 5.99 6.53 7.05
C GLY A 118 4.89 7.56 6.80
N ILE A 119 4.57 7.78 5.52
CA ILE A 119 3.42 8.60 5.09
C ILE A 119 2.28 7.69 4.66
N PHE A 120 1.11 7.84 5.27
CA PHE A 120 -0.07 7.04 4.95
C PHE A 120 -0.85 7.63 3.78
N TYR A 121 -1.26 6.79 2.83
CA TYR A 121 -2.19 7.16 1.76
C TYR A 121 -3.36 6.19 1.70
N ARG A 122 -4.54 6.75 1.42
CA ARG A 122 -5.80 5.98 1.35
C ARG A 122 -6.04 5.36 -0.02
N ALA A 123 -5.28 5.74 -1.04
CA ALA A 123 -5.47 5.34 -2.43
C ALA A 123 -4.16 4.83 -3.04
N PRO A 124 -4.20 3.98 -4.09
CA PRO A 124 -3.00 3.41 -4.71
C PRO A 124 -2.13 4.44 -5.43
N ARG A 125 -2.70 5.61 -5.78
CA ARG A 125 -2.03 6.72 -6.46
C ARG A 125 -2.82 8.01 -6.25
N PRO A 126 -2.18 9.18 -6.40
CA PRO A 126 -2.87 10.46 -6.32
C PRO A 126 -4.06 10.54 -7.28
N GLY A 127 -5.22 10.97 -6.77
CA GLY A 127 -6.46 11.10 -7.53
C GLY A 127 -7.20 9.81 -7.87
N ALA A 128 -6.75 8.64 -7.39
CA ALA A 128 -7.52 7.40 -7.46
C ALA A 128 -8.52 7.29 -6.31
N GLU A 129 -9.47 6.36 -6.44
CA GLU A 129 -10.41 6.05 -5.37
C GLU A 129 -9.68 5.42 -4.17
N PRO A 130 -10.18 5.66 -2.94
CA PRO A 130 -9.65 5.02 -1.74
C PRO A 130 -9.82 3.50 -1.82
N PHE A 131 -8.92 2.78 -1.16
CA PHE A 131 -9.08 1.33 -1.00
C PHE A 131 -10.34 0.98 -0.19
N VAL A 132 -10.60 1.74 0.87
CA VAL A 132 -11.76 1.59 1.76
C VAL A 132 -12.24 2.96 2.23
N ASP A 133 -13.53 3.03 2.58
CA ASP A 133 -14.14 4.18 3.26
C ASP A 133 -14.89 3.71 4.53
N THR A 134 -15.35 4.64 5.35
CA THR A 134 -16.11 4.30 6.56
C THR A 134 -17.40 3.57 6.17
N GLY A 135 -17.70 2.45 6.85
CA GLY A 135 -18.80 1.55 6.50
C GLY A 135 -18.44 0.46 5.49
N SER A 136 -17.22 0.46 4.93
CA SER A 136 -16.80 -0.60 4.01
C SER A 136 -16.54 -1.92 4.74
N PRO A 137 -17.00 -3.07 4.21
CA PRO A 137 -16.61 -4.37 4.72
C PRO A 137 -15.16 -4.69 4.34
N VAL A 138 -14.42 -5.33 5.24
CA VAL A 138 -13.04 -5.76 5.04
C VAL A 138 -12.86 -7.22 5.46
N GLU A 139 -12.03 -7.92 4.72
CA GLU A 139 -11.52 -9.26 5.02
C GLU A 139 -10.03 -9.17 5.40
N PRO A 140 -9.43 -10.19 6.04
CA PRO A 140 -8.05 -10.11 6.54
C PRO A 140 -7.00 -9.71 5.49
N GLU A 141 -7.20 -10.13 4.23
CA GLU A 141 -6.30 -9.82 3.11
C GLU A 141 -6.65 -8.52 2.37
N THR A 142 -7.73 -7.83 2.77
CA THR A 142 -8.17 -6.58 2.12
C THR A 142 -7.17 -5.48 2.39
N VAL A 143 -6.67 -4.84 1.33
CA VAL A 143 -5.80 -3.66 1.45
C VAL A 143 -6.65 -2.47 1.87
N VAL A 144 -6.25 -1.78 2.94
CA VAL A 144 -6.95 -0.60 3.48
C VAL A 144 -6.22 0.71 3.19
N GLY A 145 -4.98 0.63 2.75
CA GLY A 145 -4.12 1.78 2.47
C GLY A 145 -2.71 1.37 2.10
N ILE A 146 -1.87 2.37 1.84
CA ILE A 146 -0.43 2.17 1.62
C ILE A 146 0.35 3.09 2.56
N ILE A 147 1.54 2.65 2.98
CA ILE A 147 2.51 3.50 3.69
C ILE A 147 3.75 3.66 2.81
N GLU A 148 4.12 4.92 2.56
CA GLU A 148 5.35 5.27 1.87
C GLU A 148 6.50 5.37 2.87
N VAL A 149 7.55 4.59 2.60
CA VAL A 149 8.82 4.61 3.35
C VAL A 149 9.95 4.68 2.34
N MET A 150 10.72 5.78 2.37
CA MET A 150 11.85 6.00 1.45
C MET A 150 11.49 5.78 -0.04
N LYS A 151 10.33 6.31 -0.48
CA LYS A 151 9.75 6.14 -1.83
C LYS A 151 9.23 4.72 -2.17
N LEU A 152 9.20 3.82 -1.20
CA LEU A 152 8.66 2.47 -1.37
C LEU A 152 7.24 2.41 -0.79
N MET A 153 6.29 1.91 -1.58
CA MET A 153 4.88 1.83 -1.23
C MET A 153 4.58 0.45 -0.65
N HIS A 154 4.25 0.38 0.64
CA HIS A 154 3.90 -0.87 1.33
C HIS A 154 2.40 -0.94 1.53
N SER A 155 1.75 -1.97 1.00
CA SER A 155 0.32 -2.21 1.20
C SER A 155 0.02 -2.63 2.64
N ILE A 156 -0.99 -1.99 3.24
CA ILE A 156 -1.48 -2.32 4.57
C ILE A 156 -2.76 -3.13 4.43
N THR A 157 -2.77 -4.33 4.98
CA THR A 157 -3.95 -5.21 5.00
C THR A 157 -4.74 -5.05 6.29
N ALA A 158 -6.03 -5.37 6.27
CA ALA A 158 -6.89 -5.24 7.44
C ALA A 158 -6.53 -6.22 8.57
N GLY A 159 -6.08 -7.44 8.25
CA GLY A 159 -5.74 -8.48 9.24
C GLY A 159 -6.94 -9.03 10.04
N VAL A 160 -8.11 -8.42 9.92
CA VAL A 160 -9.36 -8.79 10.59
C VAL A 160 -10.53 -8.71 9.62
N ARG A 161 -11.52 -9.57 9.83
CA ARG A 161 -12.80 -9.51 9.13
C ARG A 161 -13.78 -8.62 9.87
N GLY A 162 -14.36 -7.63 9.20
CA GLY A 162 -15.31 -6.72 9.83
C GLY A 162 -15.73 -5.55 8.95
N THR A 163 -16.10 -4.44 9.59
CA THR A 163 -16.50 -3.20 8.91
C THR A 163 -15.72 -2.02 9.46
N ILE A 164 -15.18 -1.17 8.59
CA ILE A 164 -14.50 0.07 9.00
C ILE A 164 -15.52 0.97 9.70
N VAL A 165 -15.26 1.34 10.97
CA VAL A 165 -16.15 2.23 11.73
C VAL A 165 -15.65 3.65 11.82
N ASP A 166 -14.33 3.83 11.84
CA ASP A 166 -13.73 5.15 11.96
C ASP A 166 -12.31 5.17 11.38
N ARG A 167 -11.84 6.37 10.99
CA ARG A 167 -10.52 6.61 10.43
C ARG A 167 -9.77 7.59 11.33
N CYS A 168 -8.63 7.15 11.83
CA CYS A 168 -7.80 7.91 12.76
C CYS A 168 -6.76 8.82 12.08
N VAL A 169 -6.54 8.66 10.77
CA VAL A 169 -5.42 9.25 10.03
C VAL A 169 -5.88 9.83 8.69
N GLU A 170 -5.38 11.01 8.35
CA GLU A 170 -5.67 11.66 7.07
C GLU A 170 -4.79 11.17 5.90
N ASP A 171 -5.22 11.43 4.67
CA ASP A 171 -4.42 11.10 3.49
C ASP A 171 -3.18 12.00 3.41
N GLY A 172 -2.00 11.42 3.19
CA GLY A 172 -0.73 12.12 3.20
C GLY A 172 -0.20 12.46 4.60
N GLN A 173 -0.84 11.95 5.67
CA GLN A 173 -0.38 12.18 7.03
C GLN A 173 0.79 11.26 7.40
N ALA A 174 1.77 11.80 8.14
CA ALA A 174 2.81 10.98 8.76
C ALA A 174 2.21 10.10 9.87
N VAL A 175 2.68 8.85 9.92
CA VAL A 175 2.27 7.84 10.91
C VAL A 175 3.47 7.17 11.54
N GLU A 176 3.32 6.75 12.80
CA GLU A 176 4.32 5.99 13.54
C GLU A 176 3.97 4.49 13.58
N GLU A 177 4.97 3.65 13.84
CA GLU A 177 4.73 2.21 14.05
C GLU A 177 3.76 1.99 15.23
N GLY A 178 2.77 1.14 15.04
CA GLY A 178 1.72 0.86 16.02
C GLY A 178 0.61 1.92 16.09
N GLN A 179 0.72 3.03 15.35
CA GLN A 179 -0.32 4.06 15.32
C GLN A 179 -1.61 3.50 14.67
N PRO A 180 -2.78 3.61 15.32
CA PRO A 180 -4.04 3.21 14.71
C PRO A 180 -4.34 4.03 13.45
N LEU A 181 -4.64 3.35 12.35
CA LEU A 181 -5.06 3.96 11.07
C LEU A 181 -6.58 3.97 10.95
N PHE A 182 -7.20 2.84 11.30
CA PHE A 182 -8.65 2.62 11.26
C PHE A 182 -9.11 1.83 12.47
N TRP A 183 -10.37 2.04 12.86
CA TRP A 183 -11.09 1.16 13.76
C TRP A 183 -12.01 0.26 12.95
N VAL A 184 -12.04 -1.03 13.30
CA VAL A 184 -12.88 -2.03 12.65
C VAL A 184 -13.77 -2.69 13.68
N LEU A 185 -15.07 -2.77 13.40
CA LEU A 185 -15.96 -3.62 14.16
C LEU A 185 -15.86 -5.05 13.60
N PRO A 186 -15.26 -6.00 14.32
CA PRO A 186 -15.12 -7.36 13.84
C PRO A 186 -16.50 -7.99 13.66
N ALA A 187 -16.71 -8.66 12.53
CA ALA A 187 -17.91 -9.45 12.33
C ALA A 187 -17.84 -10.63 13.31
N ARG A 188 -18.81 -10.75 14.23
CA ARG A 188 -18.87 -11.91 15.13
C ARG A 188 -18.82 -13.18 14.28
N LEU A 189 -17.76 -13.98 14.47
CA LEU A 189 -17.78 -15.37 14.06
C LEU A 189 -18.95 -15.99 14.81
N GLY A 190 -19.99 -16.38 14.07
CA GLY A 190 -21.14 -17.05 14.66
C GLY A 190 -20.63 -18.20 15.51
N GLY A 191 -20.81 -18.09 16.83
CA GLY A 191 -20.60 -19.21 17.73
C GLY A 191 -21.60 -20.28 17.32
N SER A 192 -21.08 -21.36 16.74
CA SER A 192 -21.78 -22.64 16.81
C SER A 192 -21.74 -23.08 18.27
N GLU A 193 -22.87 -22.90 18.96
CA GLU A 193 -23.24 -23.68 20.15
C GLU A 193 -23.16 -25.19 19.88
#